data_AF-A0A6A6CKK6-F1
#
_entry.id   AF-A0A6A6CKK6-F1
#
_cell.length_a   1.000
_cell.length_b   1.000
_cell.length_c   1.000
_cell.angle_alpha   90.00
_cell.angle_beta   90.00
_cell.angle_gamma   90.00
#
_symmetry.space_group_name_H-M   'P 1'
#
loop_
_entity.id
_entity.type
_entity.pdbx_description
1 polymer ?
#
loop_
_entity_poly.entity_id
_entity_poly.type
_entity_poly.pdbx_seq_one_letter_code
_entity_poly.pdbx_strand_id
1 'polypeptide(L)'
;MFTNHSALGELLCWHIIGEGLEEYIWRYLALQNQQQHSSSVLKPNSLVHTERLLADTASAHFEWTGRKCAEPSLRVLERAINTFPVQQRRADGICYVALEMVIKRIILDRTLQPYPGQFFDLFIDLRRLTIARIVREQEISRLMLWHPTTPDAEPMLRYVQGDLSELSTIWRASMPALNAFGSDLFRASYILEKQGRTEGAAWLNFMVESRVPAVWHKRIEVWKQFDNDPKLDCIRKQEARNSGYNT
;
A
#
# COMPACT_ATOMS: atom_id res chain seq x y z
N MET A 1 11.69 3.85 -15.31
CA MET A 1 11.16 2.85 -16.27
C MET A 1 12.14 1.69 -16.24
N PHE A 2 11.81 0.62 -15.50
CA PHE A 2 12.67 -0.55 -15.28
C PHE A 2 11.87 -1.78 -15.73
N THR A 3 12.02 -2.25 -16.97
CA THR A 3 11.00 -3.14 -17.57
C THR A 3 11.44 -4.53 -17.98
N ASN A 4 12.72 -4.92 -17.94
CA ASN A 4 13.12 -6.27 -18.42
C ASN A 4 13.81 -7.19 -17.39
N HIS A 5 14.23 -6.69 -16.22
CA HIS A 5 14.90 -7.53 -15.21
C HIS A 5 13.98 -8.05 -14.09
N SER A 6 12.80 -7.46 -13.86
CA SER A 6 11.90 -7.92 -12.78
C SER A 6 11.21 -9.24 -13.13
N ALA A 7 10.82 -9.44 -14.40
CA ALA A 7 10.10 -10.64 -14.82
C ALA A 7 10.92 -11.93 -14.60
N LEU A 8 12.24 -11.88 -14.81
CA LEU A 8 13.11 -13.04 -14.61
C LEU A 8 13.31 -13.37 -13.11
N GLY A 9 13.40 -12.35 -12.26
CA GLY A 9 13.47 -12.52 -10.81
C GLY A 9 12.18 -13.09 -10.22
N GLU A 10 11.04 -12.55 -10.63
CA GLU A 10 9.72 -13.06 -10.23
C GLU A 10 9.52 -14.53 -10.66
N LEU A 11 9.86 -14.88 -11.91
CA LEU A 11 9.77 -16.27 -12.40
C LEU A 11 10.71 -17.21 -11.65
N LEU A 12 11.94 -16.77 -11.37
CA LEU A 12 12.89 -17.57 -10.58
C LEU A 12 12.35 -17.83 -9.17
N CYS A 13 11.90 -16.78 -8.47
CA CYS A 13 11.29 -16.93 -7.15
C CYS A 13 10.03 -17.80 -7.19
N TRP A 14 9.21 -17.67 -8.23
CA TRP A 14 8.02 -18.50 -8.42
C TRP A 14 8.35 -19.99 -8.48
N HIS A 15 9.36 -20.37 -9.27
CA HIS A 15 9.82 -21.77 -9.35
C HIS A 15 10.47 -22.24 -8.05
N ILE A 16 11.36 -21.44 -7.45
CA ILE A 16 12.02 -21.79 -6.18
C ILE A 16 10.99 -22.05 -5.07
N ILE A 17 9.98 -21.19 -4.94
CA ILE A 17 8.89 -21.36 -3.96
C ILE A 17 8.09 -22.62 -4.27
N GLY A 18 7.75 -22.86 -5.56
CA GLY A 18 7.02 -24.05 -5.99
C GLY A 18 7.71 -25.37 -5.66
N GLU A 19 9.04 -25.40 -5.69
CA GLU A 19 9.87 -26.55 -5.33
C GLU A 19 10.13 -26.66 -3.81
N GLY A 20 9.60 -25.74 -2.99
CA GLY A 20 9.85 -25.72 -1.54
C GLY A 20 11.27 -25.30 -1.16
N LEU A 21 11.97 -24.60 -2.05
CA LEU A 21 13.38 -24.21 -1.91
C LEU A 21 13.55 -22.76 -1.45
N GLU A 22 12.51 -22.12 -0.89
CA GLU A 22 12.53 -20.72 -0.46
C GLU A 22 13.66 -20.40 0.54
N GLU A 23 14.03 -21.36 1.40
CA GLU A 23 15.14 -21.19 2.34
C GLU A 23 16.49 -20.90 1.66
N TYR A 24 16.68 -21.30 0.40
CA TYR A 24 17.87 -20.92 -0.35
C TYR A 24 17.94 -19.41 -0.60
N ILE A 25 16.80 -18.78 -0.90
CA ILE A 25 16.70 -17.33 -1.07
C ILE A 25 17.05 -16.63 0.24
N TRP A 26 16.45 -17.06 1.35
CA TRP A 26 16.68 -16.45 2.66
C TRP A 26 18.12 -16.60 3.15
N ARG A 27 18.74 -17.77 2.96
CA ARG A 27 20.15 -17.99 3.28
C ARG A 27 21.06 -17.10 2.43
N TYR A 28 20.77 -16.97 1.14
CA TYR A 28 21.51 -16.08 0.25
C TYR A 28 21.41 -14.62 0.72
N LEU A 29 20.21 -14.14 1.01
CA LEU A 29 19.97 -12.78 1.52
C LEU A 29 20.71 -12.52 2.84
N ALA A 30 20.69 -13.50 3.77
CA ALA A 30 21.41 -13.40 5.04
C ALA A 30 22.93 -13.30 4.85
N LEU A 31 23.50 -14.11 3.94
CA LEU A 31 24.92 -14.06 3.61
C LEU A 31 25.30 -12.71 2.98
N GLN A 32 24.48 -12.19 2.06
CA GLN A 32 24.71 -10.88 1.46
C GLN A 32 24.70 -9.76 2.51
N ASN A 33 23.74 -9.78 3.44
CA ASN A 33 23.66 -8.80 4.52
C ASN A 33 24.89 -8.86 5.46
N GLN A 34 25.35 -10.07 5.82
CA GLN A 34 26.56 -10.25 6.64
C GLN A 34 27.82 -9.72 5.97
N GLN A 35 27.99 -9.99 4.67
CA GLN A 35 29.13 -9.50 3.88
C GLN A 35 29.14 -7.98 3.77
N GLN A 36 27.97 -7.34 3.71
CA GLN A 36 27.84 -5.89 3.71
C GLN A 36 28.28 -5.27 5.05
N HIS A 37 27.88 -5.85 6.19
CA HIS A 37 28.29 -5.33 7.50
C HIS A 37 29.77 -5.55 7.82
N SER A 38 30.42 -6.53 7.18
CA SER A 38 31.85 -6.81 7.37
C SER A 38 32.76 -6.00 6.44
N SER A 39 32.22 -5.37 5.40
CA SER A 39 32.96 -4.54 4.46
C SER A 39 32.92 -3.07 4.88
N SER A 40 34.08 -2.43 5.04
CA SER A 40 34.18 -0.98 5.30
C SER A 40 33.69 -0.12 4.11
N VAL A 41 33.48 -0.74 2.95
CA VAL A 41 32.95 -0.12 1.74
C VAL A 41 31.59 -0.73 1.42
N LEU A 42 30.52 0.06 1.60
CA LEU A 42 29.18 -0.27 1.12
C LEU A 42 29.22 -0.31 -0.41
N LYS A 43 28.92 -1.47 -1.00
CA LYS A 43 28.74 -1.60 -2.46
C LYS A 43 27.27 -1.34 -2.80
N PRO A 44 26.92 -0.23 -3.47
CA PRO A 44 25.51 0.15 -3.73
C PRO A 44 24.73 -0.92 -4.51
N ASN A 45 25.42 -1.67 -5.39
CA ASN A 45 24.77 -2.65 -6.25
C ASN A 45 24.26 -3.89 -5.50
N SER A 46 24.88 -4.30 -4.37
CA SER A 46 24.41 -5.51 -3.67
C SER A 46 23.11 -5.28 -2.89
N LEU A 47 22.87 -4.08 -2.37
CA LEU A 47 21.61 -3.71 -1.70
C LEU A 47 20.42 -3.76 -2.66
N VAL A 48 20.60 -3.21 -3.86
CA VAL A 48 19.58 -3.20 -4.91
C VAL A 48 19.15 -4.61 -5.33
N HIS A 49 20.08 -5.57 -5.37
CA HIS A 49 19.75 -6.97 -5.71
C HIS A 49 19.01 -7.69 -4.57
N THR A 50 19.42 -7.47 -3.32
CA THR A 50 18.74 -8.02 -2.12
C THR A 50 17.30 -7.52 -2.02
N GLU A 51 17.09 -6.21 -2.18
CA GLU A 51 15.77 -5.57 -2.20
C GLU A 51 14.85 -6.15 -3.28
N ARG A 52 15.37 -6.28 -4.50
CA ARG A 52 14.61 -6.82 -5.62
C ARG A 52 14.25 -8.27 -5.39
N LEU A 53 15.18 -9.08 -4.90
CA LEU A 53 14.90 -10.49 -4.63
C LEU A 53 13.84 -10.67 -3.54
N LEU A 54 13.82 -9.82 -2.51
CA LEU A 54 12.73 -9.77 -1.53
C LEU A 54 11.38 -9.39 -2.17
N ALA A 55 11.39 -8.37 -3.02
CA ALA A 55 10.20 -7.93 -3.75
C ALA A 55 9.65 -9.02 -4.69
N ASP A 56 10.54 -9.69 -5.42
CA ASP A 56 10.23 -10.81 -6.32
C ASP A 56 9.69 -12.02 -5.55
N THR A 57 10.23 -12.28 -4.36
CA THR A 57 9.73 -13.33 -3.43
C THR A 57 8.30 -13.02 -2.97
N ALA A 58 8.03 -11.78 -2.55
CA ALA A 58 6.69 -11.35 -2.16
C ALA A 58 5.70 -11.40 -3.35
N SER A 59 6.14 -10.98 -4.53
CA SER A 59 5.36 -11.04 -5.78
C SER A 59 5.00 -12.49 -6.14
N ALA A 60 5.98 -13.39 -6.13
CA ALA A 60 5.79 -14.81 -6.42
C ALA A 60 4.81 -15.48 -5.45
N HIS A 61 4.91 -15.20 -4.14
CA HIS A 61 3.93 -15.64 -3.14
C HIS A 61 2.51 -15.16 -3.47
N PHE A 62 2.35 -13.91 -3.93
CA PHE A 62 1.04 -13.38 -4.30
C PHE A 62 0.46 -14.12 -5.52
N GLU A 63 1.29 -14.35 -6.54
CA GLU A 63 0.91 -15.08 -7.76
C GLU A 63 0.48 -16.52 -7.45
N TRP A 64 1.18 -17.22 -6.55
CA TRP A 64 0.82 -18.58 -6.12
C TRP A 64 -0.56 -18.68 -5.45
N THR A 65 -1.06 -17.58 -4.88
CA THR A 65 -2.45 -17.53 -4.35
C THR A 65 -3.50 -17.24 -5.42
N GLY A 66 -3.10 -17.16 -6.70
CA GLY A 66 -3.96 -16.67 -7.77
C GLY A 66 -4.38 -15.21 -7.56
N ARG A 67 -3.54 -14.42 -6.86
CA ARG A 67 -3.78 -13.00 -6.51
C ARG A 67 -5.01 -12.75 -5.62
N LYS A 68 -5.41 -13.76 -4.84
CA LYS A 68 -6.60 -13.66 -3.97
C LYS A 68 -6.26 -13.47 -2.50
N CYS A 69 -5.01 -13.72 -2.09
CA CYS A 69 -4.58 -13.64 -0.71
C CYS A 69 -3.22 -12.95 -0.60
N ALA A 70 -3.15 -11.88 0.19
CA ALA A 70 -1.93 -11.11 0.40
C ALA A 70 -1.09 -11.62 1.56
N GLU A 71 -1.65 -12.48 2.41
CA GLU A 71 -1.01 -12.93 3.63
C GLU A 71 0.37 -13.57 3.38
N PRO A 72 0.55 -14.48 2.41
CA PRO A 72 1.89 -15.05 2.15
C PRO A 72 2.93 -13.98 1.78
N SER A 73 2.56 -13.02 0.94
CA SER A 73 3.44 -11.89 0.57
C SER A 73 3.74 -10.97 1.75
N LEU A 74 2.76 -10.72 2.61
CA LEU A 74 2.94 -9.90 3.81
C LEU A 74 3.78 -10.63 4.88
N ARG A 75 3.77 -11.96 4.91
CA ARG A 75 4.69 -12.77 5.73
C ARG A 75 6.14 -12.64 5.26
N VAL A 76 6.38 -12.43 3.96
CA VAL A 76 7.73 -12.08 3.46
C VAL A 76 8.20 -10.76 4.07
N LEU A 77 7.32 -9.74 4.14
CA LEU A 77 7.62 -8.48 4.80
C LEU A 77 7.94 -8.66 6.28
N GLU A 78 7.09 -9.38 7.02
CA GLU A 78 7.31 -9.70 8.43
C GLU A 78 8.65 -10.42 8.65
N ARG A 79 8.93 -11.45 7.86
CA ARG A 79 10.19 -12.18 7.93
C ARG A 79 11.39 -11.31 7.59
N ALA A 80 11.27 -10.45 6.58
CA ALA A 80 12.34 -9.53 6.19
C ALA A 80 12.65 -8.54 7.33
N ILE A 81 11.64 -7.92 7.94
CA ILE A 81 11.82 -7.00 9.08
C ILE A 81 12.49 -7.71 10.26
N ASN A 82 12.09 -8.94 10.57
CA ASN A 82 12.69 -9.72 11.66
C ASN A 82 14.12 -10.19 11.36
N THR A 83 14.45 -10.43 10.09
CA THR A 83 15.77 -10.94 9.67
C THR A 83 16.78 -9.81 9.45
N PHE A 84 16.30 -8.66 8.95
CA PHE A 84 17.11 -7.51 8.56
C PHE A 84 16.62 -6.26 9.30
N PRO A 85 16.79 -6.19 10.63
CA PRO A 85 16.22 -5.13 11.43
C PRO A 85 16.69 -3.76 10.92
N VAL A 86 15.72 -2.86 10.69
CA VAL A 86 15.98 -1.47 10.29
C VAL A 86 16.81 -0.82 11.41
N GLN A 87 18.10 -0.62 11.18
CA GLN A 87 18.89 0.22 12.06
C GLN A 87 18.36 1.65 11.91
N GLN A 88 18.17 2.38 13.01
CA GLN A 88 17.52 3.70 13.05
C GLN A 88 18.23 4.81 12.22
N ARG A 89 19.25 4.46 11.44
CA ARG A 89 19.96 5.37 10.54
C ARG A 89 19.16 5.49 9.24
N ARG A 90 18.77 6.73 8.92
CA ARG A 90 18.00 7.13 7.71
C ARG A 90 18.56 6.61 6.37
N ALA A 91 19.79 6.09 6.34
CA ALA A 91 20.41 5.53 5.14
C ALA A 91 20.01 4.07 4.85
N ASP A 92 19.52 3.32 5.85
CA ASP A 92 19.21 1.89 5.72
C ASP A 92 17.75 1.64 5.28
N GLY A 93 16.91 2.68 5.27
CA GLY A 93 15.53 2.63 4.75
C GLY A 93 15.44 2.34 3.24
N ILE A 94 16.58 2.36 2.54
CA ILE A 94 16.68 1.96 1.13
C ILE A 94 16.37 0.46 0.99
N CYS A 95 16.73 -0.37 1.98
CA CYS A 95 16.67 -1.85 1.94
C CYS A 95 15.27 -2.47 1.76
N TYR A 96 14.22 -1.65 1.79
CA TYR A 96 12.84 -2.13 1.68
C TYR A 96 12.08 -1.50 0.51
N VAL A 97 12.65 -0.57 -0.25
CA VAL A 97 11.90 0.22 -1.24
C VAL A 97 11.19 -0.67 -2.27
N ALA A 98 11.89 -1.64 -2.85
CA ALA A 98 11.28 -2.54 -3.83
C ALA A 98 10.17 -3.41 -3.22
N LEU A 99 10.39 -3.95 -2.02
CA LEU A 99 9.40 -4.74 -1.30
C LEU A 99 8.18 -3.89 -0.94
N GLU A 100 8.38 -2.68 -0.43
CA GLU A 100 7.32 -1.73 -0.10
C GLU A 100 6.46 -1.41 -1.32
N MET A 101 7.06 -1.24 -2.50
CA MET A 101 6.32 -0.98 -3.73
C MET A 101 5.42 -2.15 -4.11
N VAL A 102 5.92 -3.39 -4.01
CA VAL A 102 5.14 -4.61 -4.28
C VAL A 102 4.02 -4.76 -3.27
N ILE A 103 4.32 -4.64 -1.97
CA ILE A 103 3.32 -4.74 -0.91
C ILE A 103 2.26 -3.63 -1.04
N LYS A 104 2.65 -2.38 -1.31
CA LYS A 104 1.71 -1.30 -1.59
C LYS A 104 0.78 -1.65 -2.75
N ARG A 105 1.30 -2.19 -3.85
CA ARG A 105 0.47 -2.61 -4.99
C ARG A 105 -0.56 -3.67 -4.58
N ILE A 106 -0.15 -4.66 -3.80
CA ILE A 106 -1.03 -5.73 -3.29
C ILE A 106 -2.10 -5.14 -2.34
N ILE A 107 -1.71 -4.29 -1.40
CA ILE A 107 -2.62 -3.64 -0.45
C ILE A 107 -3.68 -2.79 -1.16
N LEU A 108 -3.31 -2.13 -2.26
CA LEU A 108 -4.21 -1.28 -3.05
C LEU A 108 -5.07 -2.07 -4.07
N ASP A 109 -4.95 -3.40 -4.13
CA ASP A 109 -5.80 -4.23 -4.99
C ASP A 109 -7.24 -4.29 -4.46
N ARG A 110 -8.23 -3.92 -5.29
CA ARG A 110 -9.65 -3.89 -4.94
C ARG A 110 -10.32 -5.26 -4.89
N THR A 111 -9.69 -6.28 -5.48
CA THR A 111 -10.24 -7.64 -5.56
C THR A 111 -9.82 -8.53 -4.39
N LEU A 112 -8.84 -8.05 -3.63
CA LEU A 112 -8.21 -8.77 -2.55
C LEU A 112 -9.13 -8.88 -1.32
N GLN A 113 -9.36 -10.09 -0.85
CA GLN A 113 -10.13 -10.34 0.38
C GLN A 113 -9.45 -9.72 1.62
N PRO A 114 -10.20 -9.35 2.67
CA PRO A 114 -9.63 -8.96 3.94
C PRO A 114 -8.62 -9.99 4.47
N TYR A 115 -7.51 -9.49 5.00
CA TYR A 115 -6.43 -10.26 5.61
C TYR A 115 -6.15 -9.69 7.02
N PRO A 116 -5.38 -10.39 7.88
CA PRO A 116 -5.13 -9.91 9.25
C PRO A 116 -4.53 -8.49 9.28
N GLY A 117 -5.19 -7.58 10.01
CA GLY A 117 -4.82 -6.16 10.07
C GLY A 117 -3.39 -5.90 10.57
N GLN A 118 -2.87 -6.75 11.43
CA GLN A 118 -1.51 -6.66 11.98
C GLN A 118 -0.42 -6.56 10.89
N PHE A 119 -0.61 -7.19 9.73
CA PHE A 119 0.35 -7.10 8.62
C PHE A 119 0.31 -5.75 7.93
N PHE A 120 -0.88 -5.15 7.84
CA PHE A 120 -1.06 -3.81 7.33
C PHE A 120 -0.45 -2.80 8.30
N ASP A 121 -0.69 -2.96 9.60
CA ASP A 121 -0.12 -2.10 10.65
C ASP A 121 1.41 -2.14 10.63
N LEU A 122 1.99 -3.33 10.51
CA LEU A 122 3.43 -3.52 10.34
C LEU A 122 3.97 -2.76 9.12
N PHE A 123 3.26 -2.81 7.99
CA PHE A 123 3.63 -2.06 6.79
C PHE A 123 3.54 -0.54 7.01
N ILE A 124 2.51 -0.05 7.70
CA ILE A 124 2.37 1.37 8.04
C ILE A 124 3.52 1.82 8.94
N ASP A 125 3.88 1.03 9.94
CA ASP A 125 4.98 1.37 10.84
C ASP A 125 6.32 1.40 10.11
N LEU A 126 6.57 0.48 9.18
CA LEU A 126 7.73 0.54 8.31
C LEU A 126 7.74 1.85 7.49
N ARG A 127 6.61 2.21 6.86
CA ARG A 127 6.47 3.45 6.07
C ARG A 127 6.70 4.72 6.90
N ARG A 128 6.29 4.72 8.17
CA ARG A 128 6.57 5.81 9.12
C ARG A 128 8.06 5.98 9.38
N LEU A 129 8.85 4.91 9.32
CA LEU A 129 10.29 4.96 9.51
C LEU A 129 11.02 5.38 8.23
N THR A 130 10.53 4.97 7.05
CA THR A 130 11.26 5.13 5.77
C THR A 130 10.91 6.42 5.02
N ILE A 131 9.71 6.98 5.17
CA ILE A 131 9.29 8.17 4.42
C ILE A 131 9.60 9.48 5.17
N ALA A 132 10.05 10.49 4.42
CA ALA A 132 10.18 11.88 4.88
C ALA A 132 8.85 12.42 5.45
N ARG A 133 8.93 13.21 6.53
CA ARG A 133 7.76 13.73 7.27
C ARG A 133 6.71 14.37 6.36
N ILE A 134 7.13 15.18 5.39
CA ILE A 134 6.27 15.92 4.46
C ILE A 134 5.41 14.99 3.60
N VAL A 135 5.96 13.85 3.14
CA VAL A 135 5.23 12.89 2.28
C VAL A 135 4.48 11.84 3.12
N ARG A 136 4.86 11.69 4.38
CA ARG A 136 4.35 10.65 5.28
C ARG A 136 2.85 10.77 5.53
N GLU A 137 2.37 11.96 5.86
CA GLU A 137 0.94 12.17 6.21
C GLU A 137 0.02 11.88 5.01
N GLN A 138 0.41 12.34 3.81
CA GLN A 138 -0.30 12.02 2.58
C GLN A 138 -0.34 10.51 2.31
N GLU A 139 0.81 9.85 2.43
CA GLU A 139 0.92 8.42 2.12
C GLU A 139 0.18 7.54 3.12
N ILE A 140 0.28 7.83 4.42
CA ILE A 140 -0.43 7.09 5.46
C ILE A 140 -1.93 7.31 5.34
N SER A 141 -2.39 8.57 5.18
CA SER A 141 -3.82 8.85 5.03
C SER A 141 -4.42 8.13 3.83
N ARG A 142 -3.66 8.05 2.72
CA ARG A 142 -4.06 7.25 1.55
C ARG A 142 -4.15 5.77 1.89
N LEU A 143 -3.14 5.20 2.54
CA LEU A 143 -3.12 3.78 2.87
C LEU A 143 -4.28 3.40 3.80
N MET A 144 -4.64 4.25 4.77
CA MET A 144 -5.75 3.98 5.70
C MET A 144 -7.09 3.74 5.01
N LEU A 145 -7.30 4.27 3.80
CA LEU A 145 -8.49 3.97 2.98
C LEU A 145 -8.58 2.50 2.54
N TRP A 146 -7.48 1.76 2.67
CA TRP A 146 -7.29 0.39 2.18
C TRP A 146 -6.98 -0.61 3.29
N HIS A 147 -7.12 -0.19 4.55
CA HIS A 147 -6.94 -1.10 5.67
C HIS A 147 -7.90 -2.29 5.53
N PRO A 148 -7.43 -3.55 5.66
CA PRO A 148 -8.23 -4.73 5.32
C PRO A 148 -9.47 -4.93 6.20
N THR A 149 -9.41 -4.48 7.45
CA THR A 149 -10.47 -4.70 8.46
C THR A 149 -11.10 -3.43 9.02
N THR A 150 -10.44 -2.28 8.89
CA THR A 150 -10.85 -1.00 9.49
C THR A 150 -10.47 0.15 8.57
N PRO A 151 -11.01 0.20 7.33
CA PRO A 151 -10.78 1.34 6.44
C PRO A 151 -11.21 2.64 7.12
N ASP A 152 -10.36 3.65 7.08
CA ASP A 152 -10.60 4.95 7.73
C ASP A 152 -10.27 6.10 6.78
N ALA A 153 -11.28 6.95 6.55
CA ALA A 153 -11.19 8.12 5.68
C ALA A 153 -10.92 9.42 6.44
N GLU A 154 -11.00 9.42 7.77
CA GLU A 154 -10.78 10.61 8.58
C GLU A 154 -9.36 11.19 8.42
N PRO A 155 -8.27 10.39 8.41
CA PRO A 155 -6.94 10.92 8.15
C PRO A 155 -6.83 11.63 6.80
N MET A 156 -7.51 11.11 5.76
CA MET A 156 -7.52 11.73 4.43
C MET A 156 -8.30 13.05 4.45
N LEU A 157 -9.47 13.09 5.09
CA LEU A 157 -10.24 14.32 5.23
C LEU A 157 -9.42 15.41 5.92
N ARG A 158 -8.77 15.09 7.05
CA ARG A 158 -7.90 16.02 7.78
C ARG A 158 -6.70 16.47 6.97
N TYR A 159 -6.07 15.56 6.22
CA TYR A 159 -4.95 15.90 5.34
C TYR A 159 -5.35 16.95 4.30
N VAL A 160 -6.51 16.78 3.66
CA VAL A 160 -6.99 17.68 2.59
C VAL A 160 -7.57 18.97 3.14
N GLN A 161 -8.07 18.98 4.38
CA GLN A 161 -8.49 20.20 5.08
C GLN A 161 -7.33 20.94 5.76
N GLY A 162 -6.16 20.31 5.85
CA GLY A 162 -4.95 20.84 6.47
C GLY A 162 -4.26 21.92 5.63
N ASP A 163 -2.92 22.00 5.76
CA ASP A 163 -2.13 23.06 5.15
C ASP A 163 -2.28 23.11 3.61
N LEU A 164 -2.92 24.19 3.13
CA LEU A 164 -3.22 24.42 1.72
C LEU A 164 -1.96 24.51 0.84
N SER A 165 -0.79 24.82 1.42
CA SER A 165 0.46 24.97 0.67
C SER A 165 0.93 23.65 0.05
N GLU A 166 0.85 22.54 0.78
CA GLU A 166 1.22 21.20 0.27
C GLU A 166 0.23 20.70 -0.78
N LEU A 167 -1.07 20.98 -0.57
CA LEU A 167 -2.11 20.61 -1.53
C LEU A 167 -1.95 21.34 -2.86
N SER A 168 -1.44 22.57 -2.85
CA SER A 168 -1.19 23.33 -4.08
C SER A 168 -0.21 22.60 -5.03
N THR A 169 0.76 21.87 -4.47
CA THR A 169 1.70 21.05 -5.24
C THR A 169 0.99 19.82 -5.84
N ILE A 170 0.12 19.17 -5.08
CA ILE A 170 -0.66 18.01 -5.56
C ILE A 170 -1.61 18.43 -6.68
N TRP A 171 -2.27 19.58 -6.56
CA TRP A 171 -3.16 20.10 -7.60
C TRP A 171 -2.45 20.49 -8.89
N ARG A 172 -1.12 20.67 -8.84
CA ARG A 172 -0.26 20.94 -10.01
C ARG A 172 0.51 19.70 -10.46
N ALA A 173 0.28 18.55 -9.86
CA ALA A 173 0.94 17.31 -10.24
C ALA A 173 0.55 16.88 -11.66
N SER A 174 1.28 15.90 -12.19
CA SER A 174 0.94 15.31 -13.50
C SER A 174 -0.47 14.71 -13.49
N MET A 175 -1.15 14.73 -14.63
CA MET A 175 -2.52 14.19 -14.77
C MET A 175 -2.70 12.78 -14.18
N PRO A 176 -1.77 11.81 -14.38
CA PRO A 176 -1.90 10.50 -13.74
C PRO A 176 -1.87 10.54 -12.22
N ALA A 177 -0.98 11.36 -11.63
CA ALA A 177 -0.87 11.51 -10.19
C ALA A 177 -2.10 12.22 -9.60
N LEU A 178 -2.58 13.26 -10.28
CA LEU A 178 -3.79 13.99 -9.93
C LEU A 178 -5.03 13.09 -9.95
N ASN A 179 -5.18 12.28 -11.00
CA ASN A 179 -6.29 11.32 -11.13
C ASN A 179 -6.24 10.22 -10.05
N ALA A 180 -5.04 9.74 -9.70
CA ALA A 180 -4.88 8.78 -8.61
C ALA A 180 -5.31 9.40 -7.27
N PHE A 181 -4.85 10.62 -6.98
CA PHE A 181 -5.26 11.34 -5.77
C PHE A 181 -6.77 11.61 -5.73
N GLY A 182 -7.36 12.07 -6.85
CA GLY A 182 -8.81 12.24 -6.94
C GLY A 182 -9.59 10.94 -6.72
N SER A 183 -9.05 9.80 -7.16
CA SER A 183 -9.65 8.49 -6.89
C SER A 183 -9.58 8.11 -5.41
N ASP A 184 -8.49 8.47 -4.71
CA ASP A 184 -8.36 8.27 -3.27
C ASP A 184 -9.36 9.16 -2.50
N LEU A 185 -9.52 10.43 -2.88
CA LEU A 185 -10.53 11.33 -2.30
C LEU A 185 -11.95 10.81 -2.49
N PHE A 186 -12.22 10.24 -3.65
CA PHE A 186 -13.53 9.69 -3.97
C PHE A 186 -13.80 8.37 -3.21
N ARG A 187 -12.77 7.58 -2.93
CA ARG A 187 -12.88 6.44 -2.01
C ARG A 187 -13.12 6.90 -0.57
N ALA A 188 -12.43 7.96 -0.15
CA ALA A 188 -12.61 8.55 1.17
C ALA A 188 -14.03 9.11 1.36
N SER A 189 -14.59 9.80 0.36
CA SER A 189 -15.97 10.29 0.42
C SER A 189 -16.98 9.15 0.55
N TYR A 190 -16.80 8.07 -0.22
CA TYR A 190 -17.63 6.86 -0.10
C TYR A 190 -17.57 6.25 1.30
N ILE A 191 -16.37 6.09 1.88
CA ILE A 191 -16.20 5.56 3.25
C ILE A 191 -16.92 6.44 4.27
N LEU A 192 -16.75 7.76 4.20
CA LEU A 192 -17.40 8.70 5.12
C LEU A 192 -18.93 8.66 5.01
N GLU A 193 -19.46 8.60 3.79
CA GLU A 193 -20.90 8.50 3.53
C GLU A 193 -21.49 7.24 4.16
N LYS A 194 -20.82 6.10 3.97
CA LYS A 194 -21.20 4.81 4.58
C LYS A 194 -21.10 4.79 6.10
N GLN A 195 -20.29 5.67 6.67
CA GLN A 195 -20.20 5.89 8.12
C GLN A 195 -21.19 6.96 8.64
N GLY A 196 -22.06 7.50 7.79
CA GLY A 196 -23.03 8.55 8.15
C GLY A 196 -22.44 9.95 8.28
N ARG A 197 -21.20 10.17 7.84
CA ARG A 197 -20.48 11.45 7.94
C ARG A 197 -20.67 12.28 6.66
N THR A 198 -21.93 12.66 6.42
CA THR A 198 -22.39 13.26 5.16
C THR A 198 -21.71 14.58 4.81
N GLU A 199 -21.45 15.46 5.77
CA GLU A 199 -20.79 16.75 5.53
C GLU A 199 -19.36 16.58 4.98
N GLY A 200 -18.56 15.70 5.61
CA GLY A 200 -17.20 15.40 5.15
C GLY A 200 -17.18 14.73 3.79
N ALA A 201 -18.12 13.80 3.54
CA ALA A 201 -18.27 13.15 2.24
C ALA A 201 -18.64 14.17 1.13
N ALA A 202 -19.60 15.05 1.39
CA ALA A 202 -20.02 16.10 0.46
C ALA A 202 -18.88 17.07 0.13
N TRP A 203 -18.10 17.46 1.14
CA TRP A 203 -16.94 18.32 0.96
C TRP A 203 -15.86 17.66 0.07
N LEU A 204 -15.54 16.39 0.30
CA LEU A 204 -14.59 15.65 -0.54
C LEU A 204 -15.11 15.49 -1.97
N ASN A 205 -16.40 15.22 -2.16
CA ASN A 205 -17.02 15.15 -3.49
C ASN A 205 -16.89 16.48 -4.23
N PHE A 206 -17.15 17.62 -3.56
CA PHE A 206 -16.96 18.96 -4.13
C PHE A 206 -15.50 19.21 -4.55
N MET A 207 -14.53 18.76 -3.75
CA MET A 207 -13.11 18.87 -4.10
C MET A 207 -12.76 18.05 -5.34
N VAL A 208 -13.28 16.82 -5.45
CA VAL A 208 -13.06 15.97 -6.64
C VAL A 208 -13.71 16.58 -7.88
N GLU A 209 -14.96 17.05 -7.76
CA GLU A 209 -15.68 17.69 -8.86
C GLU A 209 -14.96 18.93 -9.39
N SER A 210 -14.51 19.81 -8.49
CA SER A 210 -13.89 21.08 -8.85
C SER A 210 -12.43 20.95 -9.30
N ARG A 211 -11.67 19.96 -8.80
CA ARG A 211 -10.22 19.85 -9.04
C ARG A 211 -9.81 18.68 -9.92
N VAL A 212 -10.61 17.61 -9.98
CA VAL A 212 -10.29 16.40 -10.75
C VAL A 212 -11.50 15.93 -11.57
N PRO A 213 -11.97 16.73 -12.56
CA PRO A 213 -13.19 16.42 -13.31
C PRO A 213 -13.15 15.05 -13.98
N ALA A 214 -11.98 14.61 -14.46
CA ALA A 214 -11.82 13.31 -15.11
C ALA A 214 -12.24 12.12 -14.21
N VAL A 215 -11.97 12.21 -12.90
CA VAL A 215 -12.41 11.22 -11.92
C VAL A 215 -13.90 11.39 -11.62
N TRP A 216 -14.37 12.62 -11.45
CA TRP A 216 -15.78 12.94 -11.20
C TRP A 216 -16.73 12.40 -12.29
N HIS A 217 -16.33 12.48 -13.56
CA HIS A 217 -17.14 11.95 -14.67
C HIS A 217 -17.30 10.43 -14.61
N LYS A 218 -16.39 9.71 -13.94
CA LYS A 218 -16.43 8.26 -13.75
C LYS A 218 -17.05 7.83 -12.41
N ARG A 219 -17.62 8.78 -11.66
CA ARG A 219 -18.10 8.56 -10.28
C ARG A 219 -19.04 7.36 -10.13
N ILE A 220 -19.99 7.19 -11.03
CA ILE A 220 -20.99 6.10 -10.97
C ILE A 220 -20.33 4.73 -11.13
N GLU A 221 -19.40 4.61 -12.08
CA GLU A 221 -18.66 3.37 -12.31
C GLU A 221 -17.76 3.05 -11.11
N VAL A 222 -17.06 4.05 -10.59
CA VAL A 222 -16.15 3.88 -9.46
C VAL A 222 -16.90 3.53 -8.17
N TRP A 223 -18.07 4.11 -7.91
CA TRP A 223 -18.91 3.72 -6.77
C TRP A 223 -19.36 2.27 -6.84
N LYS A 224 -19.81 1.80 -8.01
CA LYS A 224 -20.14 0.38 -8.21
C LYS A 224 -18.95 -0.54 -7.92
N GLN A 225 -17.72 -0.09 -8.21
CA GLN A 225 -16.52 -0.86 -7.85
C GLN A 225 -16.28 -0.88 -6.34
N PHE A 226 -16.56 0.22 -5.62
CA PHE A 226 -16.44 0.27 -4.15
C PHE A 226 -17.51 -0.57 -3.44
N ASP A 227 -18.73 -0.63 -3.98
CA ASP A 227 -19.79 -1.52 -3.48
C ASP A 227 -19.35 -3.00 -3.49
N ASN A 228 -18.49 -3.37 -4.44
CA ASN A 228 -17.97 -4.74 -4.60
C ASN A 228 -16.59 -4.95 -3.95
N ASP A 229 -15.98 -3.93 -3.35
CA ASP A 229 -14.68 -4.05 -2.70
C ASP A 229 -14.83 -4.79 -1.36
N PRO A 230 -14.26 -5.99 -1.18
CA PRO A 230 -14.46 -6.81 0.01
C PRO A 230 -13.82 -6.20 1.27
N LYS A 231 -12.84 -5.28 1.14
CA LYS A 231 -12.26 -4.56 2.30
C LYS A 231 -13.23 -3.55 2.91
N LEU A 232 -14.26 -3.15 2.16
CA LEU A 232 -15.30 -2.24 2.64
C LEU A 232 -16.53 -2.98 3.21
N ASP A 233 -16.53 -4.33 3.24
CA ASP A 233 -17.64 -5.14 3.77
C ASP A 233 -17.96 -4.83 5.23
N CYS A 234 -16.93 -4.56 6.04
CA CYS A 234 -17.13 -4.23 7.45
C CYS A 234 -17.97 -2.95 7.63
N ILE A 235 -17.74 -1.95 6.77
CA ILE A 235 -18.47 -0.68 6.80
C ILE A 235 -19.89 -0.87 6.29
N ARG A 236 -20.08 -1.61 5.18
CA ARG A 236 -21.43 -1.92 4.65
C ARG A 236 -22.29 -2.68 5.66
N LYS A 237 -21.70 -3.65 6.38
CA LYS A 237 -22.40 -4.40 7.44
C LYS A 237 -22.79 -3.50 8.61
N GLN A 238 -21.97 -2.51 8.96
CA GLN A 238 -22.28 -1.53 10.00
C GLN A 238 -23.43 -0.60 9.57
N GLU A 239 -23.40 -0.09 8.33
CA GLU A 239 -24.47 0.72 7.76
C GLU A 239 -25.82 -0.02 7.82
N ALA A 240 -25.87 -1.26 7.33
CA ALA A 240 -27.10 -2.07 7.32
C ALA A 240 -27.67 -2.29 8.73
N ARG A 241 -26.80 -2.50 9.73
CA ARG A 241 -27.22 -2.59 11.13
C ARG A 241 -27.83 -1.28 11.62
N ASN A 242 -27.17 -0.15 11.35
CA ASN A 242 -27.64 1.16 11.79
C ASN A 242 -28.96 1.57 11.12
N SER A 243 -29.20 1.18 9.86
CA SER A 243 -30.46 1.44 9.17
C SER A 243 -31.62 0.55 9.67
N GLY A 244 -31.32 -0.67 10.12
CA GLY A 244 -32.33 -1.62 10.62
C GLY A 244 -32.88 -1.33 12.02
N TYR A 245 -32.29 -0.38 12.77
CA TYR A 245 -32.81 0.05 14.08
C TYR A 245 -33.78 1.25 13.99
N ASN A 246 -34.06 1.75 12.78
CA ASN A 246 -34.97 2.89 12.55
C ASN A 246 -36.33 2.48 11.94
N THR A 247 -36.73 1.21 12.04
CA THR A 247 -38.06 0.68 11.68
C THR A 247 -38.71 0.00 12.86
#